data_AF-A0A7C8Z153-F1
#
_entry.id   AF-A0A7C8Z153-F1
#
_cell.length_a   1.000
_cell.length_b   1.000
_cell.length_c   1.000
_cell.angle_alpha   90.00
_cell.angle_beta   90.00
_cell.angle_gamma   90.00
#
_symmetry.space_group_name_H-M   'P 1'
#
loop_
_entity.id
_entity.type
_entity.pdbx_description
1 polymer ?
#
loop_
_entity_poly.entity_id
_entity_poly.type
_entity_poly.pdbx_seq_one_letter_code
_entity_poly.pdbx_strand_id
1 'polypeptide(L)'
;MTHCGWNSTMEALASGVPVVAFPQWGDQVTDAKFLCDVFGVGLRLCRGEHEDRIIPKEEVEKCLREATSGPKAAELKKNALKWKAAAERAITEGGSSDQNLQAFIDEIQNRSKIMFG
;
A
#
# COMPACT_ATOMS: atom_id res chain seq x y z
N MET A 1 -4.58 -9.12 6.12
CA MET A 1 -4.36 -9.87 4.88
C MET A 1 -5.04 -9.10 3.75
N THR A 2 -4.41 -8.99 2.59
CA THR A 2 -4.94 -8.19 1.47
C THR A 2 -4.63 -8.87 0.14
N HIS A 3 -5.55 -8.71 -0.81
CA HIS A 3 -5.30 -9.08 -2.20
C HIS A 3 -4.39 -8.09 -2.94
N CYS A 4 -3.93 -7.04 -2.25
CA CYS A 4 -3.00 -6.02 -2.77
C CYS A 4 -3.60 -5.08 -3.82
N GLY A 5 -4.92 -4.95 -3.96
CA GLY A 5 -5.49 -3.86 -4.77
C GLY A 5 -5.14 -2.49 -4.20
N TRP A 6 -4.95 -1.51 -5.07
CA TRP A 6 -4.38 -0.20 -4.72
C TRP A 6 -5.11 0.53 -3.58
N ASN A 7 -6.45 0.47 -3.54
CA ASN A 7 -7.20 1.09 -2.43
C ASN A 7 -6.85 0.47 -1.08
N SER A 8 -6.82 -0.86 -0.96
CA SER A 8 -6.44 -1.55 0.28
C SER A 8 -4.96 -1.37 0.62
N THR A 9 -4.11 -1.20 -0.40
CA THR A 9 -2.71 -0.80 -0.22
C THR A 9 -2.63 0.58 0.45
N MET A 10 -3.36 1.57 -0.06
CA MET A 10 -3.41 2.91 0.51
C MET A 10 -4.00 2.92 1.94
N GLU A 11 -5.07 2.16 2.20
CA GLU A 11 -5.65 2.00 3.53
C GLU A 11 -4.64 1.43 4.54
N ALA A 12 -3.87 0.41 4.13
CA ALA A 12 -2.86 -0.21 4.99
C ALA A 12 -1.72 0.76 5.33
N LEU A 13 -1.24 1.52 4.33
CA LEU A 13 -0.21 2.54 4.51
C LEU A 13 -0.69 3.67 5.41
N ALA A 14 -1.88 4.21 5.17
CA ALA A 14 -2.48 5.27 5.99
C ALA A 14 -2.78 4.80 7.43
N SER A 15 -3.11 3.52 7.62
CA SER A 15 -3.37 2.96 8.95
C SER A 15 -2.10 2.56 9.70
N GLY A 16 -0.96 2.47 9.01
CA GLY A 16 0.31 2.04 9.59
C GLY A 16 0.28 0.60 10.09
N VAL A 17 -0.35 -0.29 9.32
CA VAL A 17 -0.49 -1.72 9.65
C VAL A 17 0.34 -2.58 8.70
N PRO A 18 1.12 -3.54 9.22
CA PRO A 18 1.72 -4.58 8.39
C PRO A 18 0.66 -5.43 7.68
N VAL A 19 1.00 -5.97 6.51
CA VAL A 19 0.08 -6.78 5.73
C VAL A 19 0.64 -8.15 5.38
N VAL A 20 -0.25 -9.13 5.25
CA VAL A 20 0.03 -10.37 4.52
C VAL A 20 -0.56 -10.18 3.12
N ALA A 21 0.32 -10.18 2.12
CA ALA A 21 0.02 -9.92 0.72
C ALA A 21 -0.30 -11.22 -0.02
N PHE A 22 -1.48 -11.29 -0.64
CA PHE A 22 -1.97 -12.45 -1.40
C PHE A 22 -2.59 -11.98 -2.74
N PRO A 23 -1.77 -11.47 -3.67
CA PRO A 23 -2.24 -10.96 -4.96
C PRO A 23 -2.89 -12.05 -5.80
N GLN A 24 -3.99 -11.73 -6.47
CA GLN A 24 -4.74 -12.68 -7.29
C GLN A 24 -4.44 -12.50 -8.79
N TRP A 25 -4.49 -11.28 -9.30
CA TRP A 25 -4.28 -10.99 -10.74
C TRP A 25 -4.05 -9.49 -10.99
N GLY A 26 -3.58 -9.15 -12.20
CA GLY A 26 -3.45 -7.77 -12.65
C GLY A 26 -2.38 -6.97 -11.89
N ASP A 27 -2.71 -5.71 -11.60
CA ASP A 27 -1.86 -4.75 -10.88
C ASP A 27 -1.53 -5.17 -9.44
N GLN A 28 -2.37 -6.00 -8.82
CA GLN A 28 -2.15 -6.54 -7.47
C GLN A 28 -0.79 -7.21 -7.29
N VAL A 29 -0.25 -7.86 -8.33
CA VAL A 29 1.07 -8.51 -8.28
C VAL A 29 2.18 -7.46 -8.13
N THR A 30 2.04 -6.34 -8.83
CA THR A 30 2.94 -5.18 -8.74
C THR A 30 2.80 -4.49 -7.39
N ASP A 31 1.57 -4.27 -6.94
CA ASP A 31 1.30 -3.66 -5.63
C ASP A 31 1.85 -4.52 -4.48
N ALA A 32 1.74 -5.84 -4.58
CA ALA A 32 2.37 -6.78 -3.65
C ALA A 32 3.90 -6.65 -3.65
N LYS A 33 4.53 -6.32 -4.79
CA LYS A 33 5.97 -6.07 -4.88
C LYS A 33 6.33 -4.77 -4.18
N PHE A 34 5.53 -3.72 -4.35
CA PHE A 34 5.71 -2.48 -3.60
C PHE A 34 5.55 -2.71 -2.10
N LEU A 35 4.46 -3.34 -1.65
CA LEU A 35 4.19 -3.61 -0.24
C LEU A 35 5.30 -4.42 0.44
N CYS A 36 5.77 -5.49 -0.21
CA CYS A 36 6.76 -6.41 0.37
C CYS A 36 8.20 -5.92 0.22
N ASP A 37 8.59 -5.52 -0.99
CA ASP A 37 10.01 -5.40 -1.35
C ASP A 37 10.48 -3.94 -1.35
N VAL A 38 9.59 -2.99 -1.61
CA VAL A 38 9.93 -1.55 -1.70
C VAL A 38 9.60 -0.81 -0.40
N PHE A 39 8.37 -0.98 0.08
CA PHE A 39 7.88 -0.34 1.29
C PHE A 39 8.27 -1.10 2.55
N GLY A 40 8.49 -2.42 2.43
CA GLY A 40 8.87 -3.28 3.54
C GLY A 40 7.80 -3.37 4.62
N VAL A 41 6.51 -3.28 4.25
CA VAL A 41 5.38 -3.32 5.18
C VAL A 41 4.60 -4.63 5.11
N GLY A 42 4.93 -5.51 4.16
CA GLY A 42 4.19 -6.75 3.95
C GLY A 42 5.04 -8.00 3.83
N LEU A 43 4.43 -9.13 4.16
CA LEU A 43 4.95 -10.46 3.83
C LEU A 43 4.10 -11.09 2.73
N ARG A 44 4.75 -11.65 1.72
CA ARG A 44 4.08 -12.30 0.60
C ARG A 44 3.68 -13.73 1.00
N LEU A 45 2.40 -14.05 0.87
CA LEU A 45 1.86 -15.39 1.04
C LEU A 45 2.00 -16.21 -0.27
N CYS A 46 1.85 -15.58 -1.46
CA CYS A 46 2.26 -16.09 -2.79
C CYS A 46 2.38 -14.89 -3.79
N ARG A 47 3.01 -14.90 -4.99
CA ARG A 47 2.86 -15.79 -6.16
C ARG A 47 4.12 -15.86 -7.08
N GLY A 48 4.34 -17.04 -7.68
CA GLY A 48 5.40 -17.55 -8.60
C GLY A 48 5.36 -19.10 -8.56
N GLU A 49 5.67 -19.87 -9.63
CA GLU A 49 5.56 -21.36 -9.85
C GLU A 49 4.32 -22.15 -9.31
N HIS A 50 3.50 -21.56 -8.46
CA HIS A 50 2.46 -22.19 -7.65
C HIS A 50 1.13 -21.45 -7.83
N GLU A 51 0.90 -20.99 -9.05
CA GLU A 51 -0.22 -20.14 -9.44
C GLU A 51 -1.59 -20.78 -9.15
N ASP A 52 -1.62 -22.12 -9.16
CA ASP A 52 -2.79 -22.99 -8.92
C ASP A 52 -2.71 -23.80 -7.62
N ARG A 53 -1.75 -23.50 -6.73
CA ARG A 53 -1.58 -24.24 -5.48
C ARG A 53 -2.54 -23.74 -4.41
N ILE A 54 -3.28 -24.66 -3.79
CA ILE A 54 -4.03 -24.39 -2.56
C ILE A 54 -3.02 -24.14 -1.43
N ILE A 55 -3.11 -22.96 -0.80
CA ILE A 55 -2.26 -22.61 0.35
C ILE A 55 -2.82 -23.29 1.61
N PRO A 56 -2.05 -24.18 2.27
CA PRO A 56 -2.49 -24.82 3.51
C PRO A 56 -2.70 -23.81 4.63
N LYS A 57 -3.61 -24.12 5.55
CA LYS A 57 -3.90 -23.28 6.73
C LYS A 57 -2.63 -22.99 7.55
N GLU A 58 -1.73 -23.96 7.64
CA GLU A 58 -0.48 -23.88 8.41
C GLU A 58 0.47 -22.82 7.83
N GLU A 59 0.48 -22.67 6.51
CA GLU A 59 1.28 -21.66 5.81
C GLU A 59 0.72 -20.25 6.04
N VAL A 60 -0.62 -20.12 6.02
CA VAL A 60 -1.32 -18.88 6.37
C VAL A 60 -1.04 -18.49 7.82
N GLU A 61 -1.17 -19.43 8.76
CA GLU A 61 -0.89 -19.18 10.17
C GLU A 61 0.56 -18.75 10.42
N LYS A 62 1.52 -19.44 9.78
CA LYS A 62 2.94 -19.09 9.89
C LYS A 62 3.21 -17.67 9.41
N CYS A 63 2.68 -17.30 8.24
CA CYS A 63 2.87 -15.97 7.67
C CYS A 63 2.21 -14.87 8.52
N LEU A 64 1.00 -15.12 9.04
CA LEU A 64 0.33 -14.20 9.96
C LEU A 64 1.10 -14.01 11.27
N ARG A 65 1.60 -15.09 11.87
CA ARG A 65 2.45 -15.00 13.08
C ARG A 65 3.73 -14.22 12.78
N GLU A 66 4.40 -14.50 11.66
CA GLU A 66 5.62 -13.77 11.27
C GLU A 66 5.36 -12.25 11.12
N ALA A 67 4.22 -11.86 10.55
CA ALA A 67 3.85 -10.46 10.35
C ALA A 67 3.46 -9.73 11.65
N THR A 68 3.00 -10.46 12.69
CA THR A 68 2.40 -9.86 13.90
C THR A 68 3.25 -10.02 15.15
N SER A 69 3.95 -11.14 15.32
CA SER A 69 4.74 -11.45 16.52
C SER A 69 6.05 -12.20 16.26
N GLY A 70 6.36 -12.53 15.00
CA GLY A 70 7.61 -13.18 14.62
C GLY A 70 8.79 -12.21 14.50
N PRO A 71 9.99 -12.73 14.17
CA PRO A 71 11.22 -11.96 14.03
C PRO A 71 11.10 -10.70 13.16
N LYS A 72 10.31 -10.75 12.08
CA LYS A 72 10.13 -9.60 11.18
C LYS A 72 9.08 -8.58 11.64
N ALA A 73 8.24 -8.90 12.62
CA ALA A 73 7.09 -8.07 12.99
C ALA A 73 7.47 -6.65 13.41
N ALA A 74 8.56 -6.51 14.16
CA ALA A 74 9.05 -5.20 14.62
C ALA A 74 9.50 -4.31 13.44
N GLU A 75 10.21 -4.87 12.47
CA GLU A 75 10.67 -4.14 11.28
C GLU A 75 9.50 -3.74 10.39
N LEU A 76 8.58 -4.66 10.11
CA LEU A 76 7.37 -4.39 9.33
C LEU A 76 6.54 -3.28 9.98
N LYS A 77 6.36 -3.33 11.30
CA LYS A 77 5.59 -2.30 12.04
C LYS A 77 6.29 -0.94 11.99
N LYS A 78 7.61 -0.90 12.14
CA LYS A 78 8.40 0.33 12.01
C LYS A 78 8.22 0.96 10.62
N ASN A 79 8.31 0.16 9.56
CA ASN A 79 8.11 0.62 8.19
C ASN A 79 6.67 1.10 7.97
N ALA A 80 5.68 0.37 8.48
CA ALA A 80 4.28 0.76 8.35
C ALA A 80 4.00 2.11 9.01
N LEU A 81 4.55 2.35 10.21
CA LEU A 81 4.43 3.65 10.88
C LEU A 81 5.17 4.78 10.16
N LYS A 82 6.33 4.49 9.54
CA LYS A 82 7.04 5.46 8.69
C LYS A 82 6.16 5.90 7.51
N TRP A 83 5.52 4.96 6.83
CA TRP A 83 4.65 5.26 5.69
C TRP A 83 3.35 5.94 6.09
N LYS A 84 2.76 5.57 7.24
CA LYS A 84 1.64 6.30 7.82
C LYS A 84 1.97 7.78 8.02
N ALA A 85 3.09 8.07 8.68
CA ALA A 85 3.51 9.45 8.92
C ALA A 85 3.78 10.21 7.61
N ALA A 86 4.28 9.52 6.57
CA ALA A 86 4.47 10.11 5.25
C ALA A 86 3.13 10.42 4.56
N ALA A 87 2.17 9.50 4.63
CA ALA A 87 0.82 9.68 4.09
C ALA A 87 0.10 10.85 4.78
N GLU A 88 0.15 10.93 6.11
CA GLU A 88 -0.43 12.03 6.89
C GLU A 88 0.17 13.37 6.48
N ARG A 89 1.51 13.49 6.40
CA ARG A 89 2.17 14.73 5.96
C ARG A 89 1.85 15.12 4.51
N ALA A 90 1.57 14.16 3.64
CA ALA A 90 1.28 14.47 2.25
C ALA A 90 -0.09 15.15 2.08
N ILE A 91 -1.05 14.85 2.96
CA ILE A 91 -2.44 15.32 2.87
C ILE A 91 -2.77 16.48 3.82
N THR A 92 -1.89 16.84 4.76
CA THR A 92 -2.06 18.04 5.58
C THR A 92 -2.02 19.29 4.73
N GLU A 93 -2.58 20.40 5.23
CA GLU A 93 -2.48 21.71 4.59
C GLU A 93 -1.02 22.06 4.25
N GLY A 94 -0.76 22.42 2.99
CA GLY A 94 0.58 22.69 2.47
C GLY A 94 1.44 21.44 2.22
N GLY A 95 0.88 20.24 2.40
CA GLY A 95 1.49 18.96 2.06
C GLY A 95 1.53 18.70 0.57
N SER A 96 2.35 17.74 0.14
CA SER A 96 2.61 17.52 -1.29
C SER A 96 1.35 17.14 -2.10
N SER A 97 0.47 16.31 -1.55
CA SER A 97 -0.76 15.90 -2.25
C SER A 97 -1.81 17.01 -2.23
N ASP A 98 -1.88 17.78 -1.14
CA ASP A 98 -2.73 18.98 -1.02
C ASP A 98 -2.34 20.03 -2.08
N GLN A 99 -1.05 20.36 -2.17
CA GLN A 99 -0.51 21.28 -3.17
C GLN A 99 -0.73 20.79 -4.61
N ASN A 100 -0.53 19.50 -4.86
CA ASN A 100 -0.77 18.93 -6.19
C ASN A 100 -2.25 18.99 -6.58
N LEU A 101 -3.16 18.76 -5.64
CA LEU A 101 -4.60 18.89 -5.88
C LEU A 101 -4.98 20.34 -6.17
N GLN A 102 -4.43 21.29 -5.40
CA GLN A 102 -4.66 22.72 -5.65
C GLN A 102 -4.14 23.14 -7.03
N ALA A 103 -2.92 22.72 -7.40
CA ALA A 103 -2.35 23.02 -8.71
C ALA A 103 -3.22 22.48 -9.86
N PHE A 104 -3.78 21.27 -9.70
CA PHE A 104 -4.70 20.69 -10.67
C PHE A 104 -6.01 21.50 -10.79
N ILE A 105 -6.58 21.94 -9.67
CA ILE A 105 -7.79 22.80 -9.65
C ILE A 105 -7.50 24.13 -10.37
N ASP A 106 -6.36 24.75 -10.08
CA ASP A 106 -5.95 26.02 -10.68
C ASP A 106 -5.79 25.88 -12.19
N GLU A 107 -5.21 24.78 -12.68
CA GLU A 107 -5.08 24.51 -14.11
C GLU A 107 -6.45 24.43 -14.81
N ILE A 108 -7.40 23.69 -14.22
CA ILE A 108 -8.76 23.56 -14.78
C ILE A 108 -9.45 24.93 -14.83
N GLN A 109 -9.36 25.71 -13.76
CA GLN A 109 -9.95 27.04 -13.70
C GLN A 109 -9.37 27.97 -14.76
N ASN A 110 -8.05 27.93 -14.96
CA ASN A 110 -7.39 28.73 -15.98
C ASN A 110 -7.79 28.32 -17.40
N ARG A 111 -7.89 27.01 -17.68
CA ARG A 111 -8.40 26.52 -18.98
C ARG A 111 -9.84 26.93 -19.24
N SER A 112 -10.69 26.88 -18.23
CA SER A 112 -12.10 27.30 -18.34
C SER A 112 -12.22 28.80 -18.67
N LYS A 113 -11.43 29.65 -18.00
CA LYS A 113 -11.36 31.09 -18.29
C LYS A 113 -10.89 31.39 -19.71
N ILE A 114 -9.93 30.61 -20.23
CA ILE A 114 -9.43 30.77 -21.61
C ILE A 114 -10.47 30.31 -22.65
N MET A 115 -11.28 29.30 -22.33
CA MET A 115 -12.21 28.70 -23.30
C MET A 115 -13.56 29.42 -23.38
N PHE A 116 -13.96 30.14 -22.33
CA PHE A 116 -15.27 30.82 -22.25
C PHE A 116 -15.18 32.32 -21.95
N GLY A 117 -13.96 32.87 -21.89
CA GLY A 117 -13.70 34.30 -21.65
C GLY A 117 -13.36 35.08 -22.90
#